data_AF-A0A356X7E8-F1
#
_entry.id   AF-A0A356X7E8-F1
#
_cell.length_a   1.000
_cell.length_b   1.000
_cell.length_c   1.000
_cell.angle_alpha   90.00
_cell.angle_beta   90.00
_cell.angle_gamma   90.00
#
_symmetry.space_group_name_H-M   'P 1'
#
loop_
_entity.id
_entity.type
_entity.pdbx_description
1 polymer ?
#
loop_
_entity_poly.entity_id
_entity_poly.type
_entity_poly.pdbx_seq_one_letter_code
_entity_poly.pdbx_strand_id
1 'polypeptide(L)'
;LILENVQNCFIRNLSGFDAMEQLLLLISETNKEILWIASSTRYGWLYLDKVLNVVDYFTHAVETDNLTAQQIEELVLKRHRASGYQLKFLADEAAKNNRSYKKHLDDEEKSQEYLKGRYFEKLAKMSEGNSSVAMIYWIRSIKEHDDTHFYINPFEFGAVNRIQQLDSNELFALAAFILHDTMTADELSMTIHQSKRESMLLASRLS
;
A
#
# COMPACT_ATOMS: atom_id res chain seq x y z
N LEU A 1 12.46 22.50 5.20
CA LEU A 1 11.05 22.31 5.59
C LEU A 1 10.57 20.99 5.03
N ILE A 2 9.78 20.24 5.80
CA ILE A 2 9.20 18.97 5.37
C ILE A 2 7.68 19.17 5.32
N LEU A 3 7.09 18.90 4.16
CA LEU A 3 5.64 18.91 3.95
C LEU A 3 5.20 17.50 3.63
N GLU A 4 4.26 17.00 4.42
CA GLU A 4 3.70 15.68 4.20
C GLU A 4 2.35 15.76 3.49
N ASN A 5 2.08 14.78 2.63
CA ASN A 5 0.80 14.60 1.95
C ASN A 5 0.38 15.80 1.08
N VAL A 6 1.29 16.29 0.22
CA VAL A 6 1.00 17.45 -0.64
C VAL A 6 -0.15 17.21 -1.62
N GLN A 7 -0.54 15.95 -1.89
CA GLN A 7 -1.78 15.64 -2.63
C GLN A 7 -3.04 16.24 -1.98
N ASN A 8 -3.02 16.57 -0.69
CA ASN A 8 -4.13 17.22 0.00
C ASN A 8 -4.21 18.74 -0.30
N CYS A 9 -3.24 19.31 -1.01
CA CYS A 9 -3.29 20.69 -1.48
C CYS A 9 -4.04 20.84 -2.82
N PHE A 10 -4.68 19.79 -3.32
CA PHE A 10 -5.59 19.89 -4.46
C PHE A 10 -6.86 19.05 -4.28
N ILE A 11 -7.93 19.50 -4.93
CA ILE A 11 -9.16 18.73 -5.14
C ILE A 11 -9.35 18.62 -6.65
N ARG A 12 -9.65 17.42 -7.17
CA ARG A 12 -9.90 17.24 -8.60
C ARG A 12 -11.24 17.86 -8.99
N ASN A 13 -11.24 19.17 -9.19
CA ASN A 13 -12.32 19.97 -9.75
C ASN A 13 -11.71 21.15 -10.53
N LEU A 14 -12.52 21.95 -11.22
CA LEU A 14 -12.04 23.02 -12.10
C LEU A 14 -11.21 24.13 -11.41
N SER A 15 -11.39 24.33 -10.10
CA SER A 15 -10.75 25.41 -9.33
C SER A 15 -9.99 24.87 -8.11
N GLY A 16 -9.69 23.58 -8.10
CA GLY A 16 -9.19 22.89 -6.92
C GLY A 16 -7.67 22.85 -6.83
N PHE A 17 -6.95 23.64 -7.63
CA PHE A 17 -5.49 23.62 -7.72
C PHE A 17 -4.81 24.84 -7.11
N ASP A 18 -5.55 25.90 -6.78
CA ASP A 18 -4.99 27.17 -6.31
C ASP A 18 -3.99 26.99 -5.16
N ALA A 19 -4.33 26.16 -4.16
CA ALA A 19 -3.45 25.91 -3.02
C ALA A 19 -2.15 25.19 -3.43
N MET A 20 -2.23 24.23 -4.35
CA MET A 20 -1.06 23.56 -4.90
C MET A 20 -0.19 24.52 -5.72
N GLU A 21 -0.78 25.34 -6.58
CA GLU A 21 -0.04 26.30 -7.40
C GLU A 21 0.68 27.33 -6.53
N GLN A 22 0.02 27.84 -5.47
CA GLN A 22 0.66 28.73 -4.50
C GLN A 22 1.80 28.05 -3.75
N LEU A 23 1.65 26.76 -3.40
CA LEU A 23 2.72 26.00 -2.77
C LEU A 23 3.93 25.85 -3.70
N LEU A 24 3.71 25.50 -4.97
CA LEU A 24 4.78 25.35 -5.96
C LEU A 24 5.51 26.66 -6.20
N LEU A 25 4.79 27.78 -6.29
CA LEU A 25 5.37 29.12 -6.39
C LEU A 25 6.24 29.46 -5.17
N LEU A 26 5.76 29.16 -3.96
CA LEU A 26 6.53 29.38 -2.74
C LEU A 26 7.83 28.56 -2.74
N ILE A 27 7.75 27.29 -3.17
CA ILE A 27 8.93 26.42 -3.29
C ILE A 27 9.91 27.00 -4.31
N SER A 28 9.46 27.42 -5.49
CA SER A 28 10.34 27.95 -6.53
C SER A 28 11.05 29.24 -6.11
N GLU A 29 10.35 30.14 -5.43
CA GLU A 29 10.90 31.43 -5.00
C GLU A 29 11.91 31.31 -3.84
N THR A 30 11.88 30.20 -3.09
CA THR A 30 12.69 30.02 -1.88
C THR A 30 13.68 28.87 -1.94
N ASN A 31 13.81 28.20 -3.09
CA ASN A 31 14.63 26.99 -3.24
C ASN A 31 16.15 27.20 -3.09
N LYS A 32 16.63 28.45 -3.08
CA LYS A 32 18.05 28.77 -2.87
C LYS A 32 18.40 28.87 -1.38
N GLU A 33 17.42 29.22 -0.57
CA GLU A 33 17.55 29.48 0.87
C GLU A 33 16.96 28.36 1.71
N ILE A 34 15.98 27.63 1.18
CA ILE A 34 15.21 26.62 1.90
C ILE A 34 15.29 25.28 1.17
N LEU A 35 15.79 24.26 1.86
CA LEU A 35 15.61 22.87 1.44
C LEU A 35 14.16 22.44 1.69
N TRP A 36 13.42 22.19 0.61
CA TRP A 36 12.07 21.64 0.65
C TRP A 36 12.09 20.13 0.44
N ILE A 37 11.37 19.41 1.29
CA ILE A 37 11.10 17.98 1.14
C ILE A 37 9.58 17.85 1.16
N ALA A 38 9.00 17.34 0.08
CA ALA A 38 7.57 17.06 -0.02
C ALA A 38 7.36 15.55 -0.12
N SER A 39 6.32 15.03 0.54
CA SER A 39 5.83 13.68 0.28
C SER A 39 4.42 13.71 -0.29
N SER A 40 4.13 12.73 -1.15
CA SER A 40 2.83 12.56 -1.78
C SER A 40 2.49 11.08 -1.92
N THR A 41 1.21 10.74 -2.04
CA THR A 41 0.85 9.40 -2.53
C THR A 41 1.29 9.24 -3.98
N ARG A 42 1.58 8.00 -4.39
CA ARG A 42 1.99 7.72 -5.77
C ARG A 42 0.98 8.22 -6.80
N TYR A 43 -0.30 7.95 -6.60
CA TYR A 43 -1.34 8.36 -7.54
C TYR A 43 -1.58 9.87 -7.53
N GLY A 44 -1.53 10.52 -6.35
CA GLY A 44 -1.57 11.98 -6.23
C GLY A 44 -0.41 12.63 -6.97
N TRP A 45 0.82 12.15 -6.75
CA TRP A 45 2.02 12.62 -7.45
C TRP A 45 1.93 12.45 -8.97
N LEU A 46 1.60 11.25 -9.45
CA LEU A 46 1.47 10.98 -10.89
C LEU A 46 0.39 11.84 -11.56
N TYR A 47 -0.67 12.19 -10.85
CA TYR A 47 -1.71 13.07 -11.35
C TYR A 47 -1.25 14.52 -11.41
N LEU A 48 -0.68 15.01 -10.30
CA LEU A 48 -0.15 16.37 -10.20
C LEU A 48 0.96 16.61 -11.23
N ASP A 49 1.82 15.63 -11.46
CA ASP A 49 2.88 15.74 -12.46
C ASP A 49 2.31 15.86 -13.88
N LYS A 50 1.25 15.11 -14.21
CA LYS A 50 0.58 15.24 -15.50
C LYS A 50 -0.12 16.59 -15.72
N VAL A 51 -0.63 17.21 -14.66
CA VAL A 51 -1.44 18.43 -14.77
C VAL A 51 -0.59 19.70 -14.61
N LEU A 52 0.39 19.66 -13.71
CA LEU A 52 1.16 20.83 -13.27
C LEU A 52 2.68 20.68 -13.50
N ASN A 53 3.16 19.53 -13.97
CA ASN A 53 4.59 19.19 -14.08
C ASN A 53 5.33 19.41 -12.75
N VAL A 54 4.75 18.91 -11.64
CA VAL A 54 5.31 19.15 -10.30
C VAL A 54 6.74 18.67 -10.15
N VAL A 55 7.18 17.67 -10.93
CA VAL A 55 8.57 17.21 -10.90
C VAL A 55 9.57 18.33 -11.23
N ASP A 56 9.21 19.31 -12.06
CA ASP A 56 10.11 20.40 -12.47
C ASP A 56 10.45 21.36 -11.31
N TYR A 57 9.66 21.34 -10.24
CA TYR A 57 9.89 22.16 -9.04
C TYR A 57 10.83 21.49 -8.04
N PHE A 58 11.17 20.21 -8.25
CA PHE A 58 12.06 19.45 -7.37
C PHE A 58 13.29 18.95 -8.11
N THR A 59 14.45 19.06 -7.48
CA THR A 59 15.70 18.57 -8.08
C THR A 59 15.81 17.05 -8.08
N HIS A 60 15.08 16.38 -7.18
CA HIS A 60 15.11 14.94 -7.01
C HIS A 60 13.70 14.44 -6.65
N ALA A 61 13.30 13.30 -7.22
CA ALA A 61 12.11 12.55 -6.86
C ALA A 61 12.52 11.11 -6.50
N VAL A 62 11.98 10.59 -5.40
CA VAL A 62 12.29 9.23 -4.91
C VAL A 62 10.99 8.49 -4.66
N GLU A 63 10.84 7.33 -5.29
CA GLU A 63 9.72 6.41 -5.04
C GLU A 63 10.12 5.37 -3.98
N THR A 64 9.23 5.11 -3.02
CA THR A 64 9.52 4.24 -1.87
C THR A 64 8.77 2.89 -1.90
N ASP A 65 7.85 2.69 -2.85
CA ASP A 65 6.98 1.52 -2.96
C ASP A 65 7.45 0.45 -3.98
N ASN A 66 8.75 0.43 -4.31
CA ASN A 66 9.35 -0.49 -5.29
C ASN A 66 10.31 -1.50 -4.65
N LEU A 67 9.97 -2.05 -3.47
CA LEU A 67 10.83 -3.03 -2.80
C LEU A 67 10.91 -4.35 -3.58
N THR A 68 12.10 -4.92 -3.69
CA THR A 68 12.29 -6.26 -4.26
C THR A 68 11.72 -7.33 -3.34
N ALA A 69 11.49 -8.54 -3.86
CA ALA A 69 11.02 -9.67 -3.05
C ALA A 69 11.95 -9.94 -1.85
N GLN A 70 13.27 -9.82 -2.05
CA GLN A 70 14.26 -9.95 -0.99
C GLN A 70 14.11 -8.86 0.07
N GLN A 71 13.92 -7.60 -0.34
CA GLN A 71 13.73 -6.49 0.59
C GLN A 71 12.42 -6.61 1.38
N ILE A 72 11.34 -7.12 0.76
CA ILE A 72 10.08 -7.42 1.45
C ILE A 72 10.28 -8.50 2.51
N GLU A 73 10.99 -9.59 2.17
CA GLU A 73 11.32 -10.64 3.14
C GLU A 73 12.17 -10.09 4.29
N GLU A 74 13.24 -9.35 3.99
CA GLU A 74 14.11 -8.75 4.99
C GLU A 74 13.36 -7.78 5.90
N LEU A 75 12.48 -6.94 5.36
CA LEU A 75 11.63 -6.01 6.10
C LEU A 75 10.78 -6.76 7.13
N VAL A 76 10.03 -7.77 6.66
CA VAL A 76 9.12 -8.55 7.51
C VAL A 76 9.90 -9.30 8.59
N LEU A 77 10.98 -9.99 8.22
CA LEU A 77 11.79 -10.75 9.17
C LEU A 77 12.48 -9.83 10.18
N LYS A 78 12.98 -8.66 9.76
CA LYS A 78 13.58 -7.68 10.67
C LYS A 78 12.56 -7.18 11.69
N ARG A 79 11.33 -6.87 11.27
CA ARG A 79 10.24 -6.47 12.17
C ARG A 79 9.86 -7.61 13.12
N HIS A 80 9.77 -8.83 12.60
CA HIS A 80 9.43 -10.01 13.38
C HIS A 80 10.47 -10.35 14.45
N ARG A 81 11.77 -10.25 14.15
CA ARG A 81 12.84 -10.51 15.13
C ARG A 81 12.70 -9.68 16.40
N ALA A 82 12.14 -8.48 16.32
CA ALA A 82 11.88 -7.65 17.50
C ALA A 82 10.87 -8.26 18.48
N SER A 83 10.10 -9.28 18.07
CA SER A 83 9.19 -10.02 18.95
C SER A 83 9.90 -11.07 19.81
N GLY A 84 11.06 -11.57 19.41
CA GLY A 84 11.79 -12.64 20.10
C GLY A 84 11.28 -14.07 19.83
N TYR A 85 10.17 -14.24 19.12
CA TYR A 85 9.60 -15.54 18.78
C TYR A 85 10.25 -16.13 17.52
N GLN A 86 10.19 -17.46 17.40
CA GLN A 86 10.56 -18.19 16.20
C GLN A 86 9.38 -18.32 15.24
N LEU A 87 9.65 -18.64 13.97
CA LEU A 87 8.64 -18.79 12.94
C LEU A 87 8.45 -20.25 12.56
N LYS A 88 7.19 -20.69 12.48
CA LYS A 88 6.81 -21.97 11.90
C LYS A 88 5.78 -21.77 10.80
N PHE A 89 6.15 -22.08 9.56
CA PHE A 89 5.27 -21.99 8.41
C PHE A 89 4.45 -23.26 8.27
N LEU A 90 3.13 -23.10 8.11
CA LEU A 90 2.19 -24.20 7.90
C LEU A 90 2.08 -24.52 6.40
N ALA A 91 1.84 -25.80 6.07
CA ALA A 91 1.70 -26.26 4.69
C ALA A 91 0.23 -26.22 4.21
N ASP A 92 -0.01 -25.64 3.02
CA ASP A 92 -1.27 -25.78 2.29
C ASP A 92 -1.38 -27.16 1.61
N GLU A 93 -2.57 -27.55 1.18
CA GLU A 93 -2.79 -28.80 0.43
C GLU A 93 -1.95 -28.85 -0.86
N ALA A 94 -1.69 -27.70 -1.49
CA ALA A 94 -0.83 -27.61 -2.66
C ALA A 94 0.64 -27.94 -2.33
N ALA A 95 1.17 -27.47 -1.19
CA ALA A 95 2.52 -27.79 -0.72
C ALA A 95 2.61 -29.27 -0.30
N LYS A 96 1.61 -29.80 0.41
CA LYS A 96 1.56 -31.22 0.79
C LYS A 96 1.62 -32.16 -0.41
N ASN A 97 1.09 -31.73 -1.57
CA ASN A 97 1.14 -32.50 -2.81
C ASN A 97 2.38 -32.25 -3.68
N ASN A 98 3.24 -31.30 -3.33
CA ASN A 98 4.45 -30.97 -4.09
C ASN A 98 5.57 -32.00 -3.85
N ARG A 99 6.21 -32.48 -4.92
CA ARG A 99 7.31 -33.47 -4.85
C ARG A 99 8.53 -32.96 -4.08
N SER A 100 8.88 -31.68 -4.23
CA SER A 100 10.01 -31.07 -3.52
C SER A 100 9.75 -31.03 -2.02
N TYR A 101 8.55 -30.62 -1.60
CA TYR A 101 8.16 -30.64 -0.18
C TYR A 101 8.18 -32.07 0.38
N LYS A 102 7.63 -33.04 -0.36
CA LYS A 102 7.63 -34.46 0.08
C LYS A 102 9.04 -35.03 0.25
N LYS A 103 10.00 -34.59 -0.57
CA LYS A 103 11.41 -35.01 -0.47
C LYS A 103 12.10 -34.46 0.79
N HIS A 104 11.57 -33.39 1.36
CA HIS A 104 12.13 -32.72 2.54
C HIS A 104 11.36 -33.05 3.83
N LEU A 105 10.32 -33.87 3.79
CA LEU A 105 9.49 -34.21 4.97
C LEU A 105 10.30 -34.71 6.18
N ASP A 106 11.37 -35.47 5.93
CA ASP A 106 12.22 -36.03 6.98
C ASP A 106 13.27 -35.02 7.51
N ASP A 107 13.35 -33.83 6.92
CA ASP A 107 14.28 -32.76 7.22
C ASP A 107 13.50 -31.47 7.52
N GLU A 108 13.19 -31.25 8.80
CA GLU A 108 12.35 -30.12 9.24
C GLU A 108 12.90 -28.77 8.78
N GLU A 109 14.23 -28.60 8.77
CA GLU A 109 14.88 -27.36 8.34
C GLU A 109 14.61 -27.09 6.85
N LYS A 110 14.86 -28.07 5.98
CA LYS A 110 14.59 -27.94 4.54
C LYS A 110 13.10 -27.78 4.23
N SER A 111 12.24 -28.47 4.98
CA SER A 111 10.79 -28.31 4.84
C SER A 111 10.34 -26.90 5.22
N GLN A 112 10.87 -26.32 6.29
CA GLN A 112 10.58 -24.95 6.70
C GLN A 112 11.14 -23.92 5.72
N GLU A 113 12.35 -24.11 5.20
CA GLU A 113 12.94 -23.23 4.17
C GLU A 113 12.07 -23.21 2.90
N TYR A 114 11.60 -24.37 2.44
CA TYR A 114 10.69 -24.47 1.30
C TYR A 114 9.37 -23.71 1.54
N LEU A 115 8.73 -23.90 2.69
CA LEU A 115 7.45 -23.25 3.01
C LEU A 115 7.62 -21.74 3.18
N LYS A 116 8.70 -21.31 3.83
CA LYS A 116 9.09 -19.91 3.96
C LYS A 116 9.28 -19.25 2.59
N GLY A 117 10.05 -19.87 1.70
CA GLY A 117 10.28 -19.36 0.35
C GLY A 117 8.98 -19.20 -0.43
N ARG A 118 8.11 -20.22 -0.42
CA ARG A 118 6.79 -20.18 -1.06
C ARG A 118 5.89 -19.09 -0.48
N TYR A 119 5.95 -18.86 0.84
CA TYR A 119 5.20 -17.80 1.50
C TYR A 119 5.66 -16.41 1.04
N PHE A 120 6.97 -16.15 1.09
CA PHE A 120 7.53 -14.84 0.73
C PHE A 120 7.45 -14.54 -0.76
N GLU A 121 7.53 -15.55 -1.63
CA GLU A 121 7.27 -15.40 -3.07
C GLU A 121 5.85 -14.89 -3.32
N LYS A 122 4.84 -15.51 -2.70
CA LYS A 122 3.44 -15.09 -2.81
C LYS A 122 3.22 -13.70 -2.19
N LEU A 123 3.80 -13.45 -1.02
CA LEU A 123 3.70 -12.15 -0.34
C LEU A 123 4.25 -11.02 -1.22
N ALA A 124 5.47 -11.18 -1.73
CA ALA A 124 6.12 -10.19 -2.58
C ALA A 124 5.33 -9.91 -3.86
N LYS A 125 4.80 -10.96 -4.50
CA LYS A 125 3.93 -10.82 -5.68
C LYS A 125 2.67 -10.01 -5.36
N MET A 126 2.06 -10.24 -4.21
CA MET A 126 0.80 -9.58 -3.82
C MET A 126 1.00 -8.17 -3.25
N SER A 127 2.16 -7.88 -2.69
CA SER A 127 2.48 -6.54 -2.19
C SER A 127 3.01 -5.62 -3.29
N GLU A 128 3.50 -6.15 -4.41
CA GLU A 128 4.04 -5.38 -5.54
C GLU A 128 5.05 -4.31 -5.11
N GLY A 129 5.94 -4.65 -4.16
CA GLY A 129 6.93 -3.73 -3.60
C GLY A 129 6.44 -2.78 -2.50
N ASN A 130 5.14 -2.77 -2.18
CA ASN A 130 4.56 -1.95 -1.12
C ASN A 130 4.79 -2.57 0.28
N SER A 131 5.60 -1.89 1.09
CA SER A 131 5.96 -2.30 2.45
C SER A 131 4.76 -2.41 3.41
N SER A 132 3.84 -1.45 3.34
CA SER A 132 2.64 -1.40 4.18
C SER A 132 1.71 -2.58 3.87
N VAL A 133 1.47 -2.86 2.59
CA VAL A 133 0.65 -3.99 2.13
C VAL A 133 1.28 -5.31 2.59
N ALA A 134 2.60 -5.47 2.40
CA ALA A 134 3.31 -6.66 2.85
C ALA A 134 3.20 -6.88 4.38
N MET A 135 3.34 -5.82 5.18
CA MET A 135 3.21 -5.89 6.63
C MET A 135 1.78 -6.21 7.10
N ILE A 136 0.76 -5.66 6.43
CA ILE A 136 -0.65 -5.97 6.73
C ILE A 136 -0.91 -7.44 6.46
N TYR A 137 -0.50 -7.96 5.30
CA TYR A 137 -0.67 -9.38 4.99
C TYR A 137 0.13 -10.27 5.96
N TRP A 138 1.36 -9.88 6.30
CA TRP A 138 2.16 -10.60 7.29
C TRP A 138 1.42 -10.77 8.62
N ILE A 139 0.90 -9.68 9.19
CA ILE A 139 0.16 -9.72 10.46
C ILE A 139 -1.08 -10.61 10.33
N ARG A 140 -1.81 -10.52 9.20
CA ARG A 140 -3.00 -11.35 8.94
C ARG A 140 -2.69 -12.83 8.75
N SER A 141 -1.48 -13.18 8.33
CA SER A 141 -1.04 -14.57 8.17
C SER A 141 -0.66 -15.24 9.48
N ILE A 142 -0.49 -14.48 10.58
CA ILE A 142 -0.24 -15.05 11.90
C ILE A 142 -1.54 -15.72 12.37
N LYS A 143 -1.51 -17.05 12.49
CA LYS A 143 -2.66 -17.86 12.91
C LYS A 143 -2.80 -17.87 14.43
N GLU A 144 -1.73 -18.28 15.09
CA GLU A 144 -1.65 -18.48 16.53
C GLU A 144 -0.20 -18.40 16.98
N HIS A 145 0.02 -18.33 18.29
CA HIS A 145 1.34 -18.36 18.89
C HIS A 145 1.33 -19.19 20.17
N ASP A 146 2.48 -19.76 20.48
CA ASP A 146 2.80 -20.33 21.79
C ASP A 146 3.93 -19.52 22.45
N ASP A 147 4.51 -20.05 23.52
CA ASP A 147 5.57 -19.39 24.30
C ASP A 147 6.88 -19.16 23.51
N THR A 148 7.03 -19.77 22.33
CA THR A 148 8.27 -19.85 21.55
C THR A 148 8.09 -19.55 20.07
N HIS A 149 6.92 -19.82 19.48
CA HIS A 149 6.69 -19.76 18.05
C HIS A 149 5.44 -18.96 17.67
N PHE A 150 5.53 -18.25 16.55
CA PHE A 150 4.38 -17.86 15.75
C PHE A 150 4.16 -18.85 14.62
N TYR A 151 2.92 -19.31 14.48
CA TYR A 151 2.49 -20.19 13.40
C TYR A 151 1.88 -19.37 12.27
N ILE A 152 2.50 -19.45 11.10
CA ILE A 152 2.15 -18.66 9.92
C ILE A 152 1.33 -19.53 8.97
N ASN A 153 0.10 -19.11 8.70
CA ASN A 153 -0.74 -19.74 7.69
C ASN A 153 -0.08 -19.63 6.30
N PRO A 154 -0.33 -20.60 5.41
CA PRO A 154 0.01 -20.44 4.01
C PRO A 154 -0.61 -19.15 3.48
N PHE A 155 0.11 -18.46 2.60
CA PHE A 155 -0.43 -17.24 2.00
C PHE A 155 -1.64 -17.60 1.12
N GLU A 156 -2.82 -17.25 1.61
CA GLU A 156 -4.12 -17.38 0.96
C GLU A 156 -4.84 -16.04 1.09
N PHE A 157 -5.08 -15.36 -0.04
CA PHE A 157 -5.91 -14.16 -0.04
C PHE A 157 -7.10 -14.36 -0.97
N GLY A 158 -8.26 -14.60 -0.36
CA GLY A 158 -9.54 -14.59 -1.05
C GLY A 158 -10.22 -13.25 -0.86
N ALA A 159 -10.16 -12.37 -1.86
CA ALA A 159 -11.17 -11.33 -2.11
C ALA A 159 -10.80 -10.47 -3.34
N VAL A 160 -10.99 -11.00 -4.55
CA VAL A 160 -11.07 -10.17 -5.78
C VAL A 160 -12.54 -10.01 -6.24
N ASN A 161 -13.46 -10.79 -5.67
CA ASN A 161 -14.86 -10.82 -6.10
C ASN A 161 -15.69 -9.60 -5.65
N ARG A 162 -15.21 -8.79 -4.70
CA ARG A 162 -15.97 -7.62 -4.19
C ARG A 162 -16.00 -6.46 -5.19
N ILE A 163 -14.91 -6.23 -5.93
CA ILE A 163 -14.81 -5.09 -6.85
C ILE A 163 -15.73 -5.29 -8.07
N GLN A 164 -15.90 -6.54 -8.52
CA GLN A 164 -16.74 -6.86 -9.69
C GLN A 164 -18.24 -6.60 -9.48
N GLN A 165 -18.68 -6.36 -8.24
CA GLN A 165 -20.08 -6.11 -7.89
C GLN A 165 -20.39 -4.63 -7.69
N LEU A 166 -19.40 -3.75 -7.79
CA LEU A 166 -19.56 -2.31 -7.55
C LEU A 166 -20.18 -1.61 -8.75
N ASP A 167 -21.06 -0.65 -8.49
CA ASP A 167 -21.60 0.23 -9.50
C ASP A 167 -20.61 1.34 -9.91
N SER A 168 -20.95 2.11 -10.96
CA SER A 168 -20.08 3.19 -11.45
C SER A 168 -19.81 4.27 -10.41
N ASN A 169 -20.79 4.59 -9.54
CA ASN A 169 -20.61 5.63 -8.52
C ASN A 169 -19.63 5.15 -7.43
N GLU A 170 -19.74 3.89 -7.02
CA GLU A 170 -18.81 3.24 -6.11
C GLU A 170 -17.40 3.20 -6.71
N LEU A 171 -17.27 2.86 -7.99
CA LEU A 171 -15.98 2.88 -8.69
C LEU A 171 -15.39 4.29 -8.81
N PHE A 172 -16.21 5.32 -9.09
CA PHE A 172 -15.75 6.70 -9.13
C PHE A 172 -15.30 7.20 -7.76
N ALA A 173 -16.01 6.85 -6.69
CA ALA A 173 -15.59 7.19 -5.33
C ALA A 173 -14.29 6.47 -4.94
N LEU A 174 -14.14 5.19 -5.27
CA LEU A 174 -12.87 4.48 -5.07
C LEU A 174 -11.72 5.11 -5.85
N ALA A 175 -11.95 5.53 -7.09
CA ALA A 175 -10.95 6.24 -7.88
C ALA A 175 -10.60 7.60 -7.25
N ALA A 176 -11.57 8.31 -6.68
CA ALA A 176 -11.33 9.55 -5.95
C ALA A 176 -10.50 9.31 -4.68
N PHE A 177 -10.80 8.27 -3.89
CA PHE A 177 -9.99 7.89 -2.73
C PHE A 177 -8.57 7.47 -3.10
N ILE A 178 -8.38 6.71 -4.19
CA ILE A 178 -7.04 6.35 -4.67
C ILE A 178 -6.24 7.60 -5.04
N LEU A 179 -6.90 8.59 -5.64
CA LEU A 179 -6.25 9.83 -6.09
C LEU A 179 -5.89 10.76 -4.93
N HIS A 180 -6.82 10.96 -4.00
CA HIS A 180 -6.72 11.95 -2.93
C HIS A 180 -6.27 11.36 -1.58
N ASP A 181 -6.22 10.04 -1.44
CA ASP A 181 -5.97 9.29 -0.20
C ASP A 181 -7.05 9.50 0.87
N THR A 182 -7.14 10.72 1.41
CA THR A 182 -8.15 11.14 2.38
C THR A 182 -9.06 12.20 1.80
N MET A 183 -10.37 12.04 2.00
CA MET A 183 -11.36 13.02 1.55
C MET A 183 -12.50 13.16 2.55
N THR A 184 -12.99 14.37 2.70
CA THR A 184 -14.27 14.68 3.34
C THR A 184 -15.43 14.40 2.39
N ALA A 185 -16.65 14.29 2.94
CA ALA A 185 -17.84 14.13 2.12
C ALA A 185 -18.11 15.32 1.19
N ASP A 186 -17.68 16.52 1.58
CA ASP A 186 -17.76 17.74 0.76
C ASP A 186 -16.79 17.65 -0.43
N GLU A 187 -15.54 17.27 -0.20
CA GLU A 187 -14.55 17.09 -1.27
C GLU A 187 -14.97 15.99 -2.24
N LEU A 188 -15.47 14.86 -1.72
CA LEU A 188 -15.99 13.79 -2.56
C LEU A 188 -17.18 14.28 -3.39
N SER A 189 -18.10 15.02 -2.79
CA SER A 189 -19.24 15.65 -3.50
C SER A 189 -18.77 16.56 -4.65
N MET A 190 -17.70 17.33 -4.45
CA MET A 190 -17.11 18.17 -5.49
C MET A 190 -16.46 17.35 -6.61
N THR A 191 -15.75 16.27 -6.28
CA THR A 191 -14.97 15.47 -7.24
C THR A 191 -15.85 14.57 -8.11
N ILE A 192 -16.92 13.99 -7.57
CA ILE A 192 -17.81 13.10 -8.34
C ILE A 192 -19.18 13.73 -8.68
N HIS A 193 -19.33 15.04 -8.44
CA HIS A 193 -20.49 15.85 -8.83
C HIS A 193 -21.85 15.31 -8.35
N GLN A 194 -21.93 14.89 -7.09
CA GLN A 194 -23.16 14.43 -6.44
C GLN A 194 -23.45 15.20 -5.16
N SER A 195 -24.62 15.03 -4.53
CA SER A 195 -24.93 15.74 -3.29
C SER A 195 -24.07 15.25 -2.12
N LYS A 196 -23.82 16.15 -1.14
CA LYS A 196 -23.12 15.78 0.11
C LYS A 196 -23.74 14.58 0.81
N ARG A 197 -25.07 14.49 0.82
CA ARG A 197 -25.80 13.35 1.43
C ARG A 197 -25.49 12.04 0.72
N GLU A 198 -25.48 12.03 -0.61
CA GLU A 198 -25.11 10.85 -1.40
C GLU A 198 -23.64 10.47 -1.15
N SER A 199 -22.73 11.45 -1.09
CA SER A 199 -21.32 11.21 -0.74
C SER A 199 -21.14 10.59 0.64
N MET A 200 -21.89 11.04 1.65
CA MET A 200 -21.85 10.42 2.99
C MET A 200 -22.33 8.96 2.97
N LEU A 201 -23.45 8.69 2.28
CA LEU A 201 -23.98 7.33 2.16
C LEU A 201 -23.01 6.43 1.38
N LEU A 202 -22.40 6.95 0.32
CA LEU A 202 -21.43 6.22 -0.50
C LEU A 202 -20.17 5.89 0.29
N ALA A 203 -19.59 6.86 1.01
CA ALA A 203 -18.42 6.63 1.86
C ALA A 203 -18.69 5.59 2.94
N SER A 204 -19.87 5.62 3.58
CA SER A 204 -20.25 4.65 4.61
C SER A 204 -20.46 3.23 4.08
N ARG A 205 -20.77 3.04 2.79
CA ARG A 205 -20.89 1.71 2.17
C ARG A 205 -19.54 1.10 1.81
N LEU A 206 -18.54 1.96 1.56
CA LEU A 206 -17.20 1.57 1.14
C LEU A 206 -16.22 1.36 2.31
N SER A 207 -16.53 1.89 3.49
CA SER A 207 -15.77 1.70 4.75
C SER A 207 -16.07 0.36 5.42
#